data_AF-A0A974A190-F1
#
_entry.id   AF-A0A974A190-F1
#
_cell.length_a   1.000
_cell.length_b   1.000
_cell.length_c   1.000
_cell.angle_alpha   90.00
_cell.angle_beta   90.00
_cell.angle_gamma   90.00
#
_symmetry.space_group_name_H-M   'P 1'
#
loop_
_entity.id
_entity.type
_entity.pdbx_description
1 polymer ?
#
loop_
_entity_poly.entity_id
_entity_poly.type
_entity_poly.pdbx_seq_one_letter_code
_entity_poly.pdbx_strand_id
1 'polypeptide(L)'
;MTNGLQPYGRQSAPLTGGARFIRGFKRIGLAVGGLILLTGLGTSFFIAIDAQRNAENRYGQASCVVGKIQRNEPLKTLTYDASSVDLISSGCMGSRFSMSINDARTYGTQMPAPMEMMIEPIYFGALLSVGGATLAFAFFWLVGWLCAGFTKD
;
A
#
# COMPACT_ATOMS: atom_id res chain seq x y z
N MET A 1 -28.98 47.56 -41.47
CA MET A 1 -27.52 47.46 -41.32
C MET A 1 -27.23 46.72 -40.04
N THR A 2 -27.06 45.40 -40.10
CA THR A 2 -26.66 44.58 -38.95
C THR A 2 -25.31 43.98 -39.29
N ASN A 3 -24.27 44.53 -38.68
CA ASN A 3 -22.88 44.13 -38.83
C ASN A 3 -22.74 42.66 -38.42
N GLY A 4 -22.37 41.81 -39.39
CA GLY A 4 -22.02 40.42 -39.15
C GLY A 4 -20.66 40.35 -38.45
N LEU A 5 -20.68 40.24 -37.12
CA LEU A 5 -19.52 39.74 -36.37
C LEU A 5 -19.45 38.22 -36.60
N GLN A 6 -18.66 37.80 -37.60
CA GLN A 6 -18.23 36.42 -37.68
C GLN A 6 -17.44 36.08 -36.42
N PRO A 7 -17.75 34.98 -35.70
CA PRO A 7 -16.90 34.53 -34.63
C PRO A 7 -15.57 34.10 -35.25
N TYR A 8 -14.47 34.70 -34.79
CA TYR A 8 -13.11 34.23 -35.07
C TYR A 8 -13.04 32.75 -34.69
N GLY A 9 -13.18 31.88 -35.69
CA GLY A 9 -12.88 30.47 -35.55
C GLY A 9 -11.42 30.38 -35.17
N ARG A 10 -11.13 29.78 -34.01
CA ARG A 10 -9.78 29.42 -33.58
C ARG A 10 -9.15 28.58 -34.71
N GLN A 11 -8.39 29.22 -35.60
CA GLN A 11 -7.49 28.54 -36.51
C GLN A 11 -6.51 27.82 -35.61
N SER A 12 -6.70 26.51 -35.49
CA SER A 12 -5.77 25.62 -34.82
C SER A 12 -4.53 25.60 -35.70
N ALA A 13 -3.60 26.53 -35.46
CA ALA A 13 -2.29 26.49 -36.09
C ALA A 13 -1.76 25.05 -35.95
N PRO A 14 -1.32 24.41 -37.06
CA PRO A 14 -0.91 23.02 -37.00
C PRO A 14 0.19 22.90 -35.95
N LEU A 15 -0.08 22.14 -34.89
CA LEU A 15 0.90 21.90 -33.84
C LEU A 15 2.17 21.34 -34.49
N THR A 16 3.29 22.02 -34.28
CA THR A 16 4.64 21.55 -34.64
C THR A 16 4.85 20.14 -34.11
N GLY A 17 5.68 19.35 -34.79
CA GLY A 17 5.89 17.93 -34.48
C GLY A 17 6.17 17.73 -32.98
N GLY A 18 7.04 18.56 -32.40
CA GLY A 18 7.38 18.53 -30.98
C GLY A 18 6.19 18.74 -30.04
N ALA A 19 5.26 19.63 -30.36
CA ALA A 19 4.07 19.87 -29.54
C ALA A 19 3.09 18.67 -29.54
N ARG A 20 3.08 17.86 -30.61
CA ARG A 20 2.33 16.60 -30.66
C ARG A 20 2.97 15.52 -29.78
N PHE A 21 4.30 15.43 -29.78
CA PHE A 21 5.03 14.49 -28.92
C PHE A 21 4.83 14.80 -27.44
N ILE A 22 4.97 16.06 -27.03
CA ILE A 22 4.75 16.47 -25.63
C ILE A 22 3.31 16.12 -25.18
N ARG A 23 2.30 16.37 -26.02
CA ARG A 23 0.91 15.99 -25.70
C ARG A 23 0.70 14.47 -25.64
N GLY A 24 1.34 13.71 -26.53
CA GLY A 24 1.26 12.24 -26.54
C GLY A 24 1.85 11.62 -25.28
N PHE A 25 3.09 12.00 -24.95
CA PHE A 25 3.77 11.52 -23.76
C PHE A 25 3.11 11.99 -22.46
N LYS A 26 2.49 13.18 -22.43
CA LYS A 26 1.65 13.60 -21.30
C LYS A 26 0.48 12.64 -21.05
N ARG A 27 -0.20 12.19 -22.12
CA ARG A 27 -1.33 11.25 -22.01
C ARG A 27 -0.88 9.88 -21.54
N ILE A 28 0.25 9.39 -22.06
CA ILE A 28 0.86 8.12 -21.63
C ILE A 28 1.29 8.21 -20.16
N GLY A 29 1.97 9.28 -19.77
CA GLY A 29 2.38 9.51 -18.38
C GLY A 29 1.19 9.59 -17.42
N LEU A 30 0.07 10.20 -17.84
CA LEU A 30 -1.16 10.26 -17.05
C LEU A 30 -1.81 8.87 -16.92
N ALA A 31 -1.87 8.09 -18.00
CA ALA A 31 -2.39 6.73 -17.97
C ALA A 31 -1.55 5.79 -17.10
N VAL A 32 -0.22 5.83 -17.24
CA VAL A 32 0.70 4.99 -16.46
C VAL A 32 0.73 5.43 -15.00
N GLY A 33 0.80 6.73 -14.71
CA GLY A 33 0.75 7.25 -13.35
C GLY A 33 -0.58 6.91 -12.66
N GLY A 34 -1.70 7.01 -13.37
CA GLY A 34 -3.01 6.59 -12.87
C GLY A 34 -3.08 5.10 -12.54
N LEU A 35 -2.52 4.25 -13.40
CA LEU A 35 -2.42 2.81 -13.15
C LEU A 35 -1.59 2.49 -11.89
N ILE A 36 -0.43 3.11 -11.73
CA ILE A 36 0.44 2.93 -10.55
C ILE A 36 -0.27 3.37 -9.27
N LEU A 37 -1.01 4.48 -9.33
CA LEU A 37 -1.75 4.98 -8.18
C LEU A 37 -2.88 4.01 -7.80
N LEU A 38 -3.66 3.54 -8.76
CA LEU A 38 -4.75 2.58 -8.51
C LEU A 38 -4.25 1.25 -7.98
N THR A 39 -3.19 0.70 -8.57
CA THR A 39 -2.61 -0.57 -8.09
C THR A 39 -1.99 -0.40 -6.72
N GLY A 40 -1.27 0.70 -6.48
CA GLY A 40 -0.67 1.00 -5.19
C GLY A 40 -1.70 1.20 -4.08
N LEU A 41 -2.78 1.95 -4.32
CA LEU A 41 -3.86 2.08 -3.34
C LEU A 41 -4.55 0.72 -3.07
N GLY A 42 -4.78 -0.06 -4.12
CA GLY A 42 -5.37 -1.39 -4.00
C GLY A 42 -4.52 -2.34 -3.15
N THR A 43 -3.22 -2.47 -3.43
CA THR A 43 -2.32 -3.35 -2.67
C THR A 43 -2.22 -2.91 -1.22
N SER A 44 -2.14 -1.61 -0.97
CA SER A 44 -2.07 -1.04 0.39
C SER A 44 -3.31 -1.40 1.21
N PHE A 45 -4.49 -1.37 0.59
CA PHE A 45 -5.75 -1.75 1.23
C PHE A 45 -5.78 -3.24 1.60
N PHE A 46 -5.34 -4.14 0.71
CA PHE A 46 -5.26 -5.57 1.01
C PHE A 46 -4.26 -5.88 2.12
N ILE A 47 -3.10 -5.23 2.11
CA ILE A 47 -2.08 -5.39 3.16
C ILE A 47 -2.63 -4.91 4.51
N ALA A 48 -3.37 -3.81 4.54
CA ALA A 48 -3.97 -3.29 5.77
C ALA A 48 -4.98 -4.28 6.38
N ILE A 49 -5.82 -4.91 5.55
CA ILE A 49 -6.76 -5.95 6.02
C ILE A 49 -6.01 -7.16 6.57
N ASP A 50 -4.96 -7.62 5.88
CA ASP A 50 -4.19 -8.78 6.32
C ASP A 50 -3.42 -8.49 7.61
N ALA A 51 -2.87 -7.28 7.75
CA ALA A 51 -2.21 -6.82 8.97
C ALA A 51 -3.17 -6.83 10.18
N GLN A 52 -4.40 -6.34 10.02
CA GLN A 52 -5.40 -6.36 11.09
C GLN A 52 -5.80 -7.79 11.46
N ARG A 53 -6.07 -8.66 10.48
CA ARG A 53 -6.40 -10.07 10.74
C ARG A 53 -5.26 -10.81 11.45
N ASN A 54 -4.02 -10.56 11.04
CA ASN A 54 -2.85 -11.13 11.68
C ASN A 54 -2.68 -10.64 13.12
N ALA A 55 -2.97 -9.36 13.38
CA ALA A 55 -2.94 -8.81 14.74
C ALA A 55 -4.01 -9.41 15.64
N GLU A 56 -5.26 -9.53 15.17
CA GLU A 56 -6.36 -10.16 15.89
C GLU A 56 -6.05 -11.64 16.21
N ASN A 57 -5.51 -12.37 15.23
CA ASN A 57 -5.07 -13.76 15.42
C ASN A 57 -3.96 -13.89 16.47
N ARG A 58 -2.96 -12.98 16.46
CA ARG A 58 -1.88 -12.96 17.46
C ARG A 58 -2.40 -12.63 18.85
N TYR A 59 -3.34 -11.68 18.96
CA TYR A 59 -3.99 -11.34 20.23
C TYR A 59 -4.78 -12.52 20.80
N GLY A 60 -5.59 -13.20 19.97
CA GLY A 60 -6.36 -14.38 20.38
C GLY A 60 -5.46 -15.51 20.88
N GLN A 61 -4.32 -15.74 20.23
CA GLN A 61 -3.34 -16.73 20.66
C GLN A 61 -2.63 -16.32 21.96
N ALA A 62 -2.16 -15.07 22.05
CA ALA A 62 -1.45 -14.57 23.21
C ALA A 62 -2.33 -14.53 24.46
N SER A 63 -3.60 -14.10 24.32
CA SER A 63 -4.57 -14.09 25.41
C SER A 63 -4.90 -15.50 25.92
N CYS A 64 -4.98 -16.50 25.03
CA CYS A 64 -5.11 -17.91 25.41
C CYS A 64 -3.92 -18.38 26.27
N VAL A 65 -2.69 -18.09 25.85
CA VAL A 65 -1.48 -18.44 26.61
C VAL A 65 -1.45 -17.76 27.97
N VAL A 66 -1.72 -16.46 28.02
CA VAL A 66 -1.78 -15.70 29.29
C VAL A 66 -2.85 -16.28 30.22
N GLY A 67 -4.02 -16.63 29.70
CA GLY A 67 -5.09 -17.25 30.48
C GLY A 67 -4.71 -18.65 31.01
N LYS A 68 -3.85 -19.40 30.33
CA LYS A 68 -3.32 -20.68 30.82
C LYS A 68 -2.26 -20.49 31.90
N ILE A 69 -1.37 -19.52 31.72
CA ILE A 69 -0.37 -19.14 32.74
C ILE A 69 -1.07 -18.73 34.03
N GLN A 70 -2.11 -17.88 33.94
CA GLN A 70 -2.88 -17.43 35.11
C GLN A 70 -3.60 -18.58 35.83
N ARG A 71 -4.00 -19.62 35.10
CA ARG A 71 -4.66 -20.82 35.64
C ARG A 71 -3.70 -21.93 36.06
N ASN A 72 -2.38 -21.72 35.97
CA ASN A 72 -1.34 -22.73 36.20
C ASN A 72 -1.53 -24.01 35.38
N GLU A 73 -2.08 -23.89 34.16
CA GLU A 73 -2.22 -25.01 33.24
C GLU A 73 -0.89 -25.29 32.51
N PRO A 74 -0.59 -26.57 32.19
CA PRO A 74 0.65 -26.92 31.51
C PRO A 74 0.67 -26.36 30.08
N LEU A 75 1.73 -25.61 29.78
CA LEU A 75 2.07 -25.18 28.42
C LEU A 75 3.09 -26.15 27.84
N LYS A 76 2.89 -26.55 26.58
CA LYS A 76 3.88 -27.32 25.84
C LYS A 76 4.83 -26.37 25.15
N THR A 77 6.13 -26.55 25.39
CA THR A 77 7.20 -25.84 24.69
C THR A 77 7.58 -26.59 23.43
N LEU A 78 8.24 -25.90 22.50
CA LEU A 78 8.76 -26.53 21.30
C LEU A 78 9.91 -27.48 21.65
N THR A 79 9.95 -28.63 21.00
CA THR A 79 11.01 -29.64 21.17
C THR A 79 12.40 -29.14 20.77
N TYR A 80 12.46 -28.12 19.91
CA TYR A 80 13.73 -27.53 19.43
C TYR A 80 14.10 -26.23 20.16
N ASP A 81 13.17 -25.62 20.90
CA ASP A 81 13.41 -24.38 21.64
C ASP A 81 12.50 -24.31 22.87
N ALA A 82 13.08 -24.53 24.04
CA ALA A 82 12.37 -24.50 25.32
C ALA A 82 11.92 -23.09 25.73
N SER A 83 12.41 -22.04 25.06
CA SER A 83 12.05 -20.65 25.35
C SER A 83 10.77 -20.20 24.65
N SER A 84 10.30 -20.98 23.68
CA SER A 84 9.09 -20.67 22.91
C SER A 84 7.99 -21.71 23.13
N VAL A 85 6.77 -21.22 23.30
CA VAL A 85 5.58 -22.03 23.57
C VAL A 85 5.01 -22.52 22.24
N ASP A 86 4.74 -23.82 22.14
CA ASP A 86 3.98 -24.38 21.05
C ASP A 86 2.49 -24.14 21.32
N LEU A 87 1.93 -23.15 20.62
CA LEU A 87 0.56 -22.70 20.77
C LEU A 87 -0.46 -23.81 20.43
N ILE A 88 -0.17 -24.61 19.40
CA ILE A 88 -1.09 -25.64 18.90
C ILE A 88 -1.12 -26.83 19.85
N SER A 89 0.06 -27.32 20.25
CA SER A 89 0.11 -28.46 21.18
C SER A 89 -0.31 -28.09 22.60
N SER A 90 -0.27 -26.80 22.94
CA SER A 90 -0.86 -26.22 24.16
C SER A 90 -2.38 -26.02 24.07
N GLY A 91 -3.03 -26.28 22.93
CA GLY A 91 -4.49 -26.17 22.77
C GLY A 91 -5.01 -24.75 22.51
N CYS A 92 -4.13 -23.81 22.17
CA CYS A 92 -4.54 -22.49 21.66
C CYS A 92 -4.72 -22.59 20.14
N MET A 93 -5.95 -22.38 19.65
CA MET A 93 -6.23 -22.40 18.21
C MET A 93 -5.55 -21.21 17.51
N GLY A 94 -4.82 -21.48 16.44
CA GLY A 94 -4.10 -20.45 15.71
C GLY A 94 -3.08 -20.99 14.70
N SER A 95 -2.47 -20.06 13.95
CA SER A 95 -1.33 -20.32 13.08
C SER A 95 -0.14 -20.86 13.89
N ARG A 96 0.73 -21.67 13.25
CA ARG A 96 1.96 -22.27 13.84
C ARG A 96 3.02 -21.22 14.20
N PHE A 97 2.67 -20.26 15.04
CA PHE A 97 3.62 -19.32 15.59
C PHE A 97 4.14 -19.86 16.92
N SER A 98 5.45 -19.79 17.06
CA SER A 98 6.14 -19.95 18.33
C SER A 98 6.25 -18.56 18.96
N MET A 99 5.80 -18.36 20.19
CA MET A 99 6.04 -17.09 20.89
C MET A 99 6.66 -17.32 22.26
N SER A 100 7.52 -16.37 22.66
CA SER A 100 8.05 -16.31 24.02
C SER A 100 6.92 -15.98 25.01
N ILE A 101 7.08 -16.42 26.25
CA ILE A 101 6.16 -16.09 27.35
C ILE A 101 6.08 -14.56 27.58
N ASN A 102 7.20 -13.86 27.42
CA ASN A 102 7.24 -12.40 27.56
C ASN A 102 6.45 -11.70 26.45
N ASP A 103 6.54 -12.20 25.22
CA ASP A 103 5.76 -11.68 24.09
C ASP A 103 4.28 -11.97 24.28
N ALA A 104 3.93 -13.18 24.73
CA ALA A 104 2.55 -13.55 25.04
C ALA A 104 1.91 -12.62 26.07
N ARG A 105 2.67 -12.22 27.10
CA ARG A 105 2.19 -11.28 28.12
C ARG A 105 1.99 -9.87 27.57
N THR A 106 2.87 -9.44 26.68
CA THR A 106 2.82 -8.12 26.04
C THR A 106 1.63 -8.03 25.08
N TYR A 107 1.48 -9.01 24.18
CA TYR A 107 0.40 -9.02 23.20
C TYR A 107 -0.95 -9.46 23.77
N GLY A 108 -0.98 -10.34 24.77
CA GLY A 108 -2.24 -10.87 25.32
C GLY A 108 -2.99 -9.88 26.22
N THR A 109 -2.33 -8.81 26.67
CA THR A 109 -2.94 -7.79 27.54
C THR A 109 -3.39 -6.54 26.79
N GLN A 110 -2.89 -6.32 25.58
CA GLN A 110 -3.20 -5.15 24.76
C GLN A 110 -4.02 -5.60 23.55
N MET A 111 -5.33 -5.40 23.61
CA MET A 111 -6.19 -5.68 22.46
C MET A 111 -5.79 -4.75 21.30
N PRO A 112 -5.50 -5.29 20.10
CA PRO A 112 -5.14 -4.46 18.96
C PRO A 112 -6.30 -3.51 18.65
N ALA A 113 -6.03 -2.20 18.69
CA ALA A 113 -7.05 -1.22 18.30
C ALA A 113 -7.43 -1.46 16.83
N PRO A 114 -8.72 -1.51 16.48
CA PRO A 114 -9.18 -1.89 15.14
C PRO A 114 -8.76 -0.91 14.02
N MET A 115 -8.17 0.24 14.37
CA MET A 115 -7.81 1.28 13.41
C MET A 115 -6.33 1.66 13.40
N GLU A 116 -5.57 1.43 14.47
CA GLU A 116 -4.16 1.88 14.52
C GLU A 116 -3.26 1.12 13.55
N MET A 117 -3.47 -0.19 13.38
CA MET A 117 -2.67 -1.02 12.46
C MET A 117 -3.09 -0.91 10.99
N MET A 118 -4.24 -0.29 10.70
CA MET A 118 -4.64 0.02 9.32
C MET A 118 -3.97 1.32 8.81
N ILE A 119 -3.74 2.30 9.68
CA ILE A 119 -3.32 3.64 9.27
C ILE A 119 -1.90 3.63 8.67
N GLU A 120 -0.95 2.93 9.30
CA GLU A 120 0.43 2.88 8.82
C GLU A 120 0.57 2.28 7.41
N PRO A 121 0.08 1.05 7.12
CA PRO A 121 0.24 0.46 5.79
C PRO A 121 -0.51 1.25 4.70
N ILE A 122 -1.65 1.86 5.04
CA ILE A 122 -2.39 2.72 4.11
C ILE A 122 -1.60 4.01 3.84
N TYR A 123 -1.01 4.63 4.87
CA TYR A 123 -0.26 5.86 4.71
C TYR A 123 1.03 5.65 3.91
N PHE A 124 1.85 4.65 4.26
CA PHE A 124 3.06 4.33 3.51
C PHE A 124 2.75 3.92 2.07
N GLY A 125 1.72 3.11 1.90
CA GLY A 125 1.25 2.67 0.60
C GLY A 125 0.73 3.81 -0.28
N ALA A 126 -0.05 4.74 0.29
CA ALA A 126 -0.49 5.96 -0.38
C ALA A 126 0.70 6.86 -0.74
N LEU A 127 1.67 7.03 0.16
CA LEU A 127 2.82 7.90 -0.06
C LEU A 127 3.73 7.34 -1.17
N LEU A 128 3.99 6.03 -1.17
CA LEU A 128 4.77 5.36 -2.22
C LEU A 128 4.05 5.36 -3.56
N SER A 129 2.74 5.16 -3.57
CA SER A 129 1.96 5.16 -4.83
C SER A 129 1.85 6.56 -5.43
N VAL A 130 1.64 7.60 -4.63
CA VAL A 130 1.67 9.01 -5.07
C VAL A 130 3.07 9.39 -5.53
N GLY A 131 4.12 9.02 -4.79
CA GLY A 131 5.52 9.26 -5.18
C GLY A 131 5.88 8.55 -6.48
N GLY A 132 5.52 7.28 -6.62
CA GLY A 132 5.76 6.49 -7.83
C GLY A 132 4.99 7.04 -9.04
N ALA A 133 3.73 7.43 -8.86
CA ALA A 133 2.91 8.01 -9.92
C ALA A 133 3.46 9.37 -10.40
N THR A 134 3.88 10.24 -9.47
CA THR A 134 4.48 11.53 -9.81
C THR A 134 5.82 11.38 -10.51
N LEU A 135 6.68 10.44 -10.06
CA LEU A 135 7.94 10.12 -10.72
C LEU A 135 7.72 9.54 -12.12
N ALA A 136 6.78 8.61 -12.28
CA ALA A 136 6.43 8.04 -13.59
C ALA A 136 5.92 9.12 -14.55
N PHE A 137 5.01 9.98 -14.09
CA PHE A 137 4.52 11.11 -14.88
C PHE A 137 5.66 12.05 -15.28
N ALA A 138 6.53 12.44 -14.33
CA ALA A 138 7.66 13.32 -14.60
C ALA A 138 8.64 12.69 -15.60
N PHE A 139 8.90 11.38 -15.49
CA PHE A 139 9.75 10.64 -16.42
C PHE A 139 9.20 10.69 -17.85
N PHE A 140 7.94 10.29 -18.05
CA PHE A 140 7.32 10.34 -19.39
C PHE A 140 7.19 11.77 -19.92
N TRP A 141 6.94 12.74 -19.05
CA TRP A 141 6.93 14.15 -19.40
C TRP A 141 8.30 14.63 -19.90
N LEU A 142 9.38 14.34 -19.16
CA LEU A 142 10.75 14.67 -19.55
C LEU A 142 11.17 13.99 -20.86
N VAL A 143 10.81 12.71 -21.04
CA VAL A 143 11.03 11.99 -22.31
C VAL A 143 10.30 12.71 -23.46
N GLY A 144 9.07 13.17 -23.25
CA GLY A 144 8.33 13.96 -24.23
C GLY A 144 9.02 15.27 -24.62
N TRP A 145 9.61 15.98 -23.65
CA TRP A 145 10.43 17.17 -23.91
C TRP A 145 11.73 16.85 -24.64
N LEU A 146 12.39 15.77 -24.27
CA LEU A 146 13.64 15.32 -24.88
C LEU A 146 13.41 14.96 -26.36
N CYS A 147 12.38 14.16 -26.65
CA CYS A 147 11.96 13.85 -28.02
C CYS A 147 11.51 15.08 -28.81
N ALA A 148 10.84 16.05 -28.17
CA ALA A 148 10.44 17.29 -28.83
C ALA A 148 11.63 18.21 -29.17
N GLY A 149 12.70 18.19 -28.38
CA GLY A 149 13.94 18.91 -28.69
C GLY A 149 14.70 18.35 -29.90
N PHE A 150 14.51 17.06 -30.23
CA PHE A 150 15.06 16.43 -31.43
C PHE A 150 14.19 16.59 -32.68
N THR A 151 12.90 16.92 -32.52
CA THR A 151 12.05 17.33 -33.64
C THR A 151 12.30 18.78 -33.96
N LYS A 152 13.36 19.01 -34.74
CA LYS A 152 13.69 20.29 -35.36
C LYS A 152 12.49 20.76 -36.18
N ASP A 153 11.98 21.95 -35.89
CA ASP A 153 11.30 22.76 -36.91
C ASP A 153 12.33 23.20 -37.97
#